data_AF-A0A976QIL4-F1
#
_entry.id   AF-A0A976QIL4-F1
#
_cell.length_a   1.000
_cell.length_b   1.000
_cell.length_c   1.000
_cell.angle_alpha   90.00
_cell.angle_beta   90.00
_cell.angle_gamma   90.00
#
_symmetry.space_group_name_H-M   'P 1'
#
loop_
_entity.id
_entity.type
_entity.pdbx_description
1 polymer ?
#
loop_
_entity_poly.entity_id
_entity_poly.type
_entity_poly.pdbx_seq_one_letter_code
_entity_poly.pdbx_strand_id
1 'polypeptide(L)'
;GQWYFPGKFINADLPKASLENERNALWLRTAGGVDVTCVQVAGLIAKRILCYVKPGDHLMRGQRFGFIRFGSRVDTYLPLDTKIKVSIGDKVYATLTVLAEFPQ
;
A
#
# COMPACT_ATOMS: atom_id res chain seq x y z
N GLY A 1 -10.77 -6.30 -3.04
CA GLY A 1 -10.17 -7.61 -3.43
C GLY A 1 -8.80 -7.74 -2.79
N GLN A 2 -8.26 -8.95 -2.63
CA GLN A 2 -6.95 -9.18 -2.02
C GLN A 2 -6.15 -10.22 -2.83
N TRP A 3 -4.87 -9.93 -3.07
CA TRP A 3 -3.93 -10.86 -3.71
C TRP A 3 -2.64 -10.94 -2.90
N TYR A 4 -2.22 -12.17 -2.58
CA TYR A 4 -1.00 -12.43 -1.82
C TYR A 4 -0.01 -13.20 -2.68
N PHE A 5 1.25 -12.78 -2.66
CA PHE A 5 2.34 -13.43 -3.38
C PHE A 5 3.48 -13.77 -2.40
N PRO A 6 3.82 -15.06 -2.23
CA PRO A 6 5.01 -15.45 -1.47
C PRO A 6 6.26 -15.11 -2.28
N GLY A 7 7.26 -14.47 -1.67
CA GLY A 7 8.46 -14.02 -2.36
C GLY A 7 9.75 -14.19 -1.56
N LYS A 8 10.84 -13.72 -2.15
CA LYS A 8 12.19 -13.59 -1.58
C LYS A 8 12.28 -12.36 -0.66
N PHE A 9 13.47 -12.09 -0.14
CA PHE A 9 13.72 -10.96 0.76
C PHE A 9 14.90 -10.16 0.23
N ILE A 10 14.68 -9.28 -0.75
CA ILE A 10 15.66 -8.29 -1.21
C ILE A 10 15.32 -6.90 -0.66
N ASN A 11 16.22 -5.92 -0.76
CA ASN A 11 15.96 -4.56 -0.26
C ASN A 11 14.73 -3.95 -0.95
N ALA A 12 13.74 -3.49 -0.17
CA ALA A 12 12.47 -2.95 -0.65
C ALA A 12 12.61 -1.65 -1.45
N ASP A 13 13.74 -0.95 -1.39
CA ASP A 13 13.98 0.25 -2.19
C ASP A 13 14.34 -0.07 -3.65
N LEU A 14 14.73 -1.31 -3.95
CA LEU A 14 15.10 -1.72 -5.32
C LEU A 14 13.85 -2.00 -6.17
N PRO A 15 13.81 -1.59 -7.46
CA PRO A 15 12.69 -1.89 -8.35
C PRO A 15 12.35 -3.38 -8.46
N LYS A 16 13.36 -4.27 -8.38
CA LYS A 16 13.17 -5.73 -8.41
C LYS A 16 12.37 -6.26 -7.22
N ALA A 17 12.34 -5.54 -6.10
CA ALA A 17 11.61 -5.96 -4.89
C ALA A 17 10.11 -6.09 -5.14
N SER A 18 9.53 -5.26 -6.01
CA SER A 18 8.12 -5.35 -6.38
C SER A 18 7.76 -6.67 -7.09
N LEU A 19 8.73 -7.34 -7.72
CA LEU A 19 8.54 -8.60 -8.44
C LEU A 19 8.92 -9.82 -7.60
N GLU A 20 9.99 -9.70 -6.82
CA GLU A 20 10.59 -10.85 -6.15
C GLU A 20 10.18 -10.96 -4.68
N ASN A 21 9.81 -9.88 -3.99
CA ASN A 21 9.50 -9.94 -2.55
C ASN A 21 8.08 -10.39 -2.24
N GLU A 22 7.90 -10.89 -1.00
CA GLU A 22 6.57 -11.09 -0.43
C GLU A 22 5.78 -9.79 -0.52
N ARG A 23 4.57 -9.88 -1.10
CA ARG A 23 3.69 -8.72 -1.28
C ARG A 23 2.23 -9.08 -1.07
N ASN A 24 1.48 -8.12 -0.55
CA ASN A 24 0.04 -8.20 -0.37
C ASN A 24 -0.62 -6.97 -1.01
N ALA A 25 -1.39 -7.20 -2.07
CA ALA A 25 -2.15 -6.16 -2.75
C ALA A 25 -3.59 -6.14 -2.22
N LEU A 26 -4.02 -4.95 -1.80
CA LEU A 26 -5.37 -4.66 -1.36
C LEU A 26 -6.01 -3.69 -2.35
N TRP A 27 -7.03 -4.15 -3.06
CA TRP A 27 -7.88 -3.29 -3.88
C TRP A 27 -9.07 -2.81 -3.06
N LEU A 28 -9.20 -1.49 -3.00
CA LEU A 28 -10.21 -0.73 -2.27
C LEU A 28 -11.05 0.04 -3.27
N ARG A 29 -12.36 0.02 -3.05
CA ARG A 29 -13.29 0.92 -3.74
C ARG A 29 -13.84 1.91 -2.72
N THR A 30 -13.66 3.19 -2.99
CA THR A 30 -14.21 4.26 -2.16
C THR A 30 -15.74 4.34 -2.29
N ALA A 31 -16.39 5.02 -1.36
CA ALA A 31 -17.84 5.26 -1.44
C ALA A 31 -18.24 6.05 -2.71
N GLY A 32 -17.33 6.89 -3.24
CA GLY A 32 -17.52 7.60 -4.50
C GLY A 32 -17.22 6.77 -5.75
N GLY A 33 -16.97 5.46 -5.62
CA GLY A 33 -16.71 4.56 -6.74
C GLY A 33 -15.27 4.54 -7.26
N VAL A 34 -14.38 5.39 -6.72
CA VAL A 34 -12.97 5.43 -7.11
C VAL A 34 -12.22 4.20 -6.63
N ASP A 35 -11.43 3.60 -7.52
CA ASP A 35 -10.58 2.44 -7.24
C ASP A 35 -9.18 2.87 -6.80
N VAL A 36 -8.70 2.26 -5.72
CA VAL A 36 -7.36 2.47 -5.16
C VAL A 36 -6.75 1.10 -4.88
N THR A 37 -5.46 0.93 -5.19
CA THR A 37 -4.74 -0.28 -4.79
C THR A 37 -3.56 0.08 -3.90
N CYS A 38 -3.49 -0.55 -2.73
CA CYS A 38 -2.36 -0.47 -1.83
C CYS A 38 -1.61 -1.79 -1.84
N VAL A 39 -0.31 -1.78 -2.14
CA VAL A 39 0.53 -2.97 -2.14
C VAL A 39 1.55 -2.84 -1.03
N GLN A 40 1.47 -3.72 -0.04
CA GLN A 40 2.49 -3.89 0.98
C GLN A 40 3.60 -4.76 0.38
N VAL A 41 4.84 -4.28 0.40
CA VAL A 41 6.02 -5.02 -0.08
C VAL A 41 6.98 -5.21 1.08
N ALA A 42 7.17 -6.46 1.50
CA ALA A 42 8.09 -6.78 2.59
C ALA A 42 9.53 -6.48 2.17
N GLY A 43 10.35 -5.95 3.09
CA GLY A 43 11.78 -5.75 2.87
C GLY A 43 12.66 -6.90 3.35
N LEU A 44 13.97 -6.75 3.16
CA LEU A 44 15.02 -7.74 3.48
C LEU A 44 14.96 -8.28 4.92
N ILE A 45 14.61 -7.44 5.90
CA ILE A 45 14.54 -7.81 7.33
C ILE A 45 13.13 -8.35 7.71
N ALA A 46 12.13 -8.09 6.87
CA ALA A 46 10.73 -8.35 7.18
C ALA A 46 10.28 -9.72 6.65
N LYS A 47 10.08 -10.68 7.56
CA LYS A 47 9.71 -12.07 7.20
C LYS A 47 8.23 -12.36 6.98
N ARG A 48 7.32 -11.40 7.23
CA ARG A 48 5.86 -11.57 7.11
C ARG A 48 5.13 -10.24 6.93
N ILE A 49 4.18 -10.22 6.00
CA ILE A 49 3.13 -9.21 5.93
C ILE A 49 1.93 -9.68 6.74
N LEU A 50 1.37 -8.80 7.58
CA LEU A 50 0.10 -9.06 8.25
C LEU A 50 -0.99 -8.23 7.57
N CYS A 51 -2.00 -8.90 7.03
CA CYS A 51 -3.23 -8.29 6.54
C CYS A 51 -4.38 -8.75 7.43
N TYR A 52 -5.09 -7.80 8.03
CA TYR A 52 -6.19 -8.07 8.97
C TYR A 52 -7.56 -8.05 8.32
N VAL A 53 -7.63 -7.54 7.08
CA VAL A 53 -8.87 -7.33 6.33
C VAL A 53 -9.03 -8.40 5.26
N LYS A 54 -10.28 -8.69 4.92
CA LYS A 54 -10.69 -9.66 3.91
C LYS A 54 -11.54 -8.98 2.82
N PRO A 55 -11.65 -9.58 1.62
CA PRO A 55 -12.60 -9.11 0.62
C PRO A 55 -14.02 -9.04 1.19
N GLY A 56 -14.69 -7.90 0.98
CA GLY A 56 -16.04 -7.63 1.49
C GLY A 56 -16.06 -6.78 2.77
N ASP A 57 -14.93 -6.61 3.45
CA ASP A 57 -14.88 -5.75 4.64
C ASP A 57 -15.05 -4.27 4.28
N HIS A 58 -15.82 -3.56 5.11
CA HIS A 58 -15.91 -2.11 5.09
C HIS A 58 -14.87 -1.50 6.02
N LEU A 59 -14.09 -0.54 5.52
CA LEU A 59 -13.03 0.12 6.28
C LEU A 59 -13.34 1.60 6.47
N MET A 60 -13.05 2.10 7.68
CA MET A 60 -13.10 3.52 7.98
C MET A 60 -11.77 4.21 7.65
N ARG A 61 -11.82 5.51 7.35
CA ARG A 61 -10.60 6.32 7.18
C ARG A 61 -9.73 6.21 8.43
N GLY A 62 -8.44 5.92 8.23
CA GLY A 62 -7.47 5.78 9.33
C GLY A 62 -7.48 4.41 10.01
N GLN A 63 -8.41 3.51 9.64
CA GLN A 63 -8.41 2.14 10.16
C GLN A 63 -7.17 1.39 9.68
N ARG A 64 -6.51 0.69 10.62
CA ARG A 64 -5.36 -0.15 10.31
C ARG A 64 -5.84 -1.42 9.59
N PHE A 65 -5.47 -1.58 8.33
CA PHE A 65 -5.78 -2.79 7.55
C PHE A 65 -4.69 -3.86 7.63
N GLY A 66 -3.46 -3.49 8.02
CA GLY A 66 -2.33 -4.39 8.04
C GLY A 66 -1.11 -3.82 8.75
N PHE A 67 -0.04 -4.61 8.75
CA PHE A 67 1.24 -4.25 9.33
C PHE A 67 2.39 -4.87 8.54
N ILE A 68 3.43 -4.07 8.32
CA ILE A 68 4.72 -4.49 7.77
C ILE A 68 5.84 -3.96 8.66
N ARG A 69 6.96 -4.68 8.72
CA ARG A 69 8.09 -4.29 9.58
C ARG A 69 8.91 -3.16 8.95
N PHE A 70 9.71 -2.50 9.77
CA PHE A 70 10.70 -1.51 9.32
C PHE A 70 11.59 -2.06 8.19
N GLY A 71 11.93 -1.20 7.23
CA GLY A 71 12.63 -1.59 6.00
C GLY A 71 11.72 -2.16 4.90
N SER A 72 10.40 -2.20 5.13
CA SER A 72 9.40 -2.52 4.11
C SER A 72 8.85 -1.25 3.45
N ARG A 73 8.10 -1.41 2.35
CA ARG A 73 7.54 -0.30 1.56
C ARG A 73 6.04 -0.51 1.31
N VAL A 74 5.32 0.58 1.04
CA VAL A 74 3.94 0.55 0.53
C VAL A 74 3.89 1.28 -0.79
N ASP A 75 3.38 0.61 -1.83
CA ASP A 75 3.10 1.19 -3.14
C ASP A 75 1.61 1.53 -3.20
N THR A 76 1.26 2.74 -3.64
CA THR A 76 -0.15 3.16 -3.82
C THR A 76 -0.40 3.45 -5.30
N TYR A 77 -1.38 2.78 -5.88
CA TYR A 77 -1.82 2.97 -7.25
C TYR A 77 -3.15 3.73 -7.24
N LEU A 78 -3.16 4.84 -7.96
CA LEU A 78 -4.24 5.81 -8.00
C LEU A 78 -4.69 6.02 -9.46
N PRO A 79 -5.93 6.48 -9.70
CA PRO A 79 -6.38 6.93 -11.02
C PRO A 79 -5.44 7.97 -11.64
N LEU A 80 -5.34 8.00 -12.97
CA LEU A 80 -4.40 8.85 -13.70
C LEU A 80 -4.67 10.36 -13.56
N ASP A 81 -5.92 10.71 -13.26
CA ASP A 81 -6.40 12.08 -13.06
C ASP A 81 -6.26 12.56 -11.59
N THR A 82 -5.66 11.73 -10.73
CA THR A 82 -5.44 12.04 -9.32
C THR A 82 -4.37 13.12 -9.13
N LYS A 83 -4.69 14.16 -8.34
CA LYS A 83 -3.75 15.23 -8.01
C LYS A 83 -2.84 14.81 -6.85
N ILE A 84 -1.55 14.61 -7.12
CA ILE A 84 -0.55 14.28 -6.11
C ILE A 84 -0.27 15.48 -5.19
N LYS A 85 -0.15 15.23 -3.88
CA LYS A 85 0.00 16.26 -2.83
C LYS A 85 1.33 16.16 -2.06
N VAL A 86 2.19 15.22 -2.45
CA VAL A 86 3.52 14.98 -1.86
C VAL A 86 4.58 14.93 -2.95
N SER A 87 5.83 15.23 -2.59
CA SER A 87 7.00 15.18 -3.47
C SER A 87 8.02 14.14 -2.98
N ILE A 88 8.93 13.76 -3.87
CA ILE A 88 10.06 12.88 -3.50
C ILE A 88 10.89 13.59 -2.42
N GLY A 89 11.17 12.87 -1.33
CA GLY A 89 11.89 13.38 -0.17
C GLY A 89 11.00 13.84 0.98
N ASP A 90 9.69 13.98 0.76
CA ASP A 90 8.76 14.35 1.82
C ASP A 90 8.62 13.25 2.87
N LYS A 91 8.58 13.67 4.14
CA LYS A 91 8.28 12.76 5.25
C LYS A 91 6.77 12.60 5.40
N VAL A 92 6.28 11.39 5.14
CA VAL A 92 4.86 11.05 5.23
C VAL A 92 4.55 10.29 6.53
N TYR A 93 3.36 10.53 7.09
CA TYR A 93 2.87 9.87 8.30
C TYR A 93 1.52 9.21 8.03
N ALA A 94 1.40 7.93 8.43
CA ALA A 94 0.16 7.17 8.29
C ALA A 94 -1.01 7.90 8.94
N THR A 95 -2.18 7.85 8.30
CA THR A 95 -3.44 8.49 8.73
C THR A 95 -3.45 10.03 8.78
N LEU A 96 -2.31 10.69 8.57
CA LEU A 96 -2.16 12.15 8.68
C LEU A 96 -1.84 12.80 7.34
N THR A 97 -0.77 12.34 6.67
CA THR A 97 -0.33 12.95 5.41
C THR A 97 -1.27 12.56 4.28
N VAL A 98 -1.82 13.56 3.59
CA VAL A 98 -2.59 13.36 2.36
C VAL A 98 -1.60 13.13 1.21
N LEU A 99 -1.62 11.94 0.63
CA LEU A 99 -0.76 11.62 -0.52
C LEU A 99 -1.28 12.23 -1.82
N ALA A 100 -2.60 12.24 -1.98
CA ALA A 100 -3.25 12.73 -3.19
C ALA A 100 -4.73 13.07 -2.95
N GLU A 101 -5.30 13.82 -3.89
CA GLU A 101 -6.73 14.17 -3.95
C GLU A 101 -7.31 13.68 -5.28
N PHE A 102 -8.43 12.96 -5.24
CA PHE A 102 -9.17 12.62 -6.46
C PHE A 102 -9.77 13.88 -7.07
N PRO A 103 -9.93 13.93 -8.40
CA PRO A 103 -10.70 14.98 -9.03
C PRO A 103 -12.15 14.94 -8.53
N GLN A 104 -12.77 16.11 -8.50
CA GLN A 104 -14.17 16.31 -8.11
C GLN A 104 -15.10 15.95 -9.27
#